data_AF-A0AAU1PBV8-F1
#
_entry.id   AF-A0AAU1PBV8-F1
#
_cell.length_a   1.000
_cell.length_b   1.000
_cell.length_c   1.000
_cell.angle_alpha   90.00
_cell.angle_beta   90.00
_cell.angle_gamma   90.00
#
_symmetry.space_group_name_H-M   'P 1'
#
loop_
_entity.id
_entity.type
_entity.pdbx_description
1 polymer ?
#
loop_
_entity_poly.entity_id
_entity_poly.type
_entity_poly.pdbx_seq_one_letter_code
_entity_poly.pdbx_strand_id
1 'polypeptide(L)' 'MRHHPIALEVTTGLRADGTIVGRQARMTLDTGAYCGQGPFIAEIATFVAAGPYRIPHLDIGLVSPGPSRAATTPSAGRA' A
#
# COMPACT_ATOMS: atom_id res chain seq x y z
N MET A 1 13.42 -6.61 -14.74
CA MET A 1 12.15 -6.17 -14.11
C MET A 1 12.41 -5.99 -12.62
N ARG A 2 12.26 -4.78 -12.08
CA ARG A 2 12.37 -4.54 -10.63
C ARG A 2 10.99 -4.74 -10.00
N HIS A 3 10.93 -5.48 -8.91
CA HIS A 3 9.73 -5.57 -8.08
C HIS A 3 9.66 -4.33 -7.18
N HIS A 4 8.46 -3.83 -6.96
CA HIS A 4 8.21 -2.78 -5.97
C HIS A 4 7.79 -3.52 -4.69
N PRO A 5 8.51 -3.38 -3.57
CA PRO A 5 8.08 -4.01 -2.34
C PRO A 5 6.79 -3.35 -1.85
N ILE A 6 5.78 -4.18 -1.62
CA ILE A 6 4.47 -3.79 -1.12
C ILE A 6 4.25 -4.53 0.19
N ALA A 7 4.07 -3.77 1.27
CA ALA A 7 3.59 -4.31 2.53
C ALA A 7 2.06 -4.18 2.56
N LEU A 8 1.37 -5.28 2.82
CA LEU A 8 -0.10 -5.34 2.85
C LEU A 8 -0.55 -5.92 4.19
N GLU A 9 -1.37 -5.16 4.90
CA GLU A 9 -2.07 -5.61 6.11
C GLU A 9 -3.56 -5.73 5.77
N VAL A 10 -4.10 -6.94 5.81
CA VAL A 10 -5.51 -7.21 5.54
C VAL A 10 -6.18 -7.75 6.80
N THR A 11 -7.28 -7.12 7.19
CA THR A 11 -8.21 -7.66 8.17
C THR A 11 -9.51 -8.01 7.45
N THR A 12 -9.87 -9.30 7.47
CA THR A 12 -11.11 -9.80 6.87
C THR A 12 -12.06 -10.24 7.98
N GLY A 13 -13.26 -9.67 8.02
CA GLY A 13 -14.35 -10.11 8.87
C GLY A 13 -15.16 -11.20 8.17
N LEU A 14 -15.29 -12.35 8.82
CA LEU A 14 -16.16 -13.44 8.38
C LEU A 14 -17.27 -13.68 9.41
N ARG A 15 -18.45 -14.03 8.93
CA ARG A 15 -19.52 -14.61 9.77
C ARG A 15 -19.27 -16.10 9.97
N ALA A 16 -19.93 -16.67 11.00
CA ALA A 16 -19.89 -18.11 11.28
C ALA A 16 -20.44 -18.96 10.12
N ASP A 17 -21.24 -18.37 9.24
CA ASP A 17 -21.76 -18.99 8.01
C ASP A 17 -20.76 -19.00 6.84
N GLY A 18 -19.57 -18.39 7.01
CA GLY A 18 -18.54 -18.27 5.98
C GLY A 18 -18.66 -17.04 5.07
N THR A 19 -19.65 -16.17 5.29
CA THR A 19 -19.83 -14.95 4.49
C THR A 19 -18.82 -13.88 4.90
N ILE A 20 -18.13 -13.30 3.92
CA ILE A 20 -17.25 -12.15 4.11
C ILE A 20 -18.12 -10.90 4.32
N VAL A 21 -18.08 -10.33 5.51
CA VAL A 21 -18.89 -9.15 5.87
C VAL A 21 -18.17 -7.84 5.65
N GLY A 22 -16.84 -7.86 5.78
CA GLY A 22 -16.05 -6.66 5.60
C GLY A 22 -14.58 -6.98 5.43
N ARG A 23 -13.88 -6.09 4.73
CA ARG A 23 -12.44 -6.20 4.52
C ARG A 23 -11.82 -4.82 4.65
N GLN A 24 -10.84 -4.72 5.53
CA GLN A 24 -9.98 -3.56 5.75
C GLN A 24 -8.60 -3.91 5.22
N ALA A 25 -8.07 -3.12 4.29
CA ALA A 25 -6.72 -3.31 3.76
C ALA A 25 -5.91 -2.02 3.86
N ARG A 26 -4.75 -2.09 4.52
CA ARG A 26 -3.75 -1.01 4.54
C ARG A 26 -2.53 -1.45 3.75
N MET A 27 -2.18 -0.68 2.74
CA MET A 27 -1.09 -0.98 1.81
C MET A 27 -0.03 0.11 1.85
N THR A 28 1.23 -0.30 1.95
CA THR A 28 2.38 0.60 1.85
C THR A 28 3.20 0.19 0.63
N LEU A 29 3.29 1.09 -0.36
CA LEU A 29 4.05 0.87 -1.59
C LEU A 29 5.29 1.76 -1.61
N ASP A 30 6.47 1.14 -1.60
CA ASP A 30 7.73 1.87 -1.73
C ASP A 30 8.02 2.12 -3.22
N THR A 31 7.78 3.36 -3.64
CA THR A 31 8.06 3.82 -5.00
C THR A 31 9.48 4.40 -5.13
N GLY A 32 10.22 4.55 -4.03
CA GLY A 32 11.49 5.25 -3.99
C GLY A 32 11.40 6.73 -4.39
N ALA A 33 12.55 7.32 -4.72
CA ALA A 33 12.66 8.76 -5.04
C ALA A 33 12.03 9.17 -6.38
N TYR A 34 11.65 8.21 -7.22
CA TYR A 34 11.03 8.45 -8.51
C TYR A 34 9.69 7.73 -8.58
N CYS A 35 8.61 8.51 -8.62
CA CYS A 35 7.27 8.02 -8.90
C CYS A 35 7.18 7.55 -10.36
N GLY A 36 7.76 6.39 -10.68
CA GLY A 36 7.65 5.77 -12.00
C GLY A 36 6.24 5.21 -12.21
N GLN A 37 6.13 3.89 -12.32
CA GLN A 37 4.84 3.20 -12.43
C GLN A 37 4.15 2.98 -11.07
N GLY A 38 4.63 3.61 -9.99
CA GLY A 38 4.09 3.48 -8.63
C GLY A 38 2.59 3.73 -8.49
N PRO A 39 2.03 4.84 -9.01
CA PRO A 39 0.59 5.08 -8.89
C PRO A 39 -0.24 4.05 -9.67
N PHE A 40 0.24 3.57 -10.81
CA PHE A 40 -0.43 2.52 -11.58
C PHE A 40 -0.41 1.17 -10.84
N ILE A 41 0.74 0.80 -10.25
CA ILE A 41 0.85 -0.42 -9.43
C ILE A 41 -0.01 -0.29 -8.17
N ALA A 42 -0.10 0.90 -7.57
CA ALA A 42 -0.96 1.17 -6.42
C ALA A 42 -2.45 0.98 -6.74
N GLU A 43 -2.89 1.43 -7.91
CA GLU A 43 -4.27 1.24 -8.37
C GLU A 43 -4.58 -0.25 -8.57
N ILE A 44 -3.70 -0.98 -9.25
CA ILE A 44 -3.83 -2.44 -9.42
C ILE A 44 -3.82 -3.15 -8.05
N ALA A 45 -2.93 -2.75 -7.15
CA ALA A 45 -2.83 -3.33 -5.81
C ALA A 45 -4.13 -3.14 -5.02
N THR A 46 -4.77 -1.99 -5.15
CA THR A 46 -6.07 -1.68 -4.54
C THR A 46 -7.19 -2.54 -5.13
N PHE A 47 -7.23 -2.73 -6.46
CA PHE A 47 -8.19 -3.62 -7.11
C PHE A 47 -8.03 -5.08 -6.70
N VAL A 48 -6.79 -5.57 -6.63
CA VAL A 48 -6.48 -6.94 -6.19
C VAL A 48 -6.82 -7.11 -4.70
N ALA A 49 -6.62 -6.08 -3.89
CA ALA A 49 -7.01 -6.06 -2.47
C ALA A 49 -8.53 -6.00 -2.26
N ALA A 50 -9.31 -5.43 -3.17
CA ALA A 50 -10.77 -5.56 -3.15
C ALA A 50 -11.19 -7.00 -3.40
N GLY A 51 -10.49 -7.68 -4.32
CA GLY A 51 -10.74 -9.07 -4.68
C GLY A 51 -12.05 -9.26 -5.46
N PRO A 52 -12.29 -10.46 -6.00
CA PRO A 52 -13.45 -10.75 -6.84
C PRO A 52 -14.76 -10.95 -6.06
N TYR A 53 -14.76 -10.73 -4.74
CA TYR A 53 -15.89 -11.01 -3.87
C TYR A 53 -16.75 -9.77 -3.65
N ARG A 54 -18.09 -9.95 -3.55
CA ARG A 54 -18.97 -8.89 -3.05
C ARG A 54 -18.74 -8.70 -1.56
N ILE A 55 -17.98 -7.68 -1.20
CA ILE A 55 -17.73 -7.30 0.20
C ILE A 55 -18.59 -6.06 0.51
N PRO A 56 -19.61 -6.16 1.39
CA PRO A 56 -20.51 -5.04 1.66
C PRO A 56 -19.81 -3.85 2.33
N HIS A 57 -18.79 -4.11 3.17
CA HIS A 57 -18.01 -3.08 3.86
C HIS A 57 -16.54 -3.18 3.46
N LEU A 58 -16.13 -2.35 2.50
CA LEU A 58 -14.78 -2.32 1.97
C LEU A 58 -14.12 -0.99 2.34
N ASP A 59 -12.96 -1.08 2.99
CA ASP A 59 -12.11 0.09 3.26
C ASP A 59 -10.68 -0.28 2.88
N ILE A 60 -10.16 0.38 1.84
CA ILE A 60 -8.82 0.13 1.31
C ILE A 60 -8.11 1.47 1.22
N GLY A 61 -7.02 1.58 1.97
CA GLY A 61 -6.11 2.70 1.90
C GLY A 61 -4.75 2.24 1.41
N LEU A 62 -4.25 2.89 0.37
CA LEU A 62 -2.86 2.75 -0.06
C LEU A 62 -2.13 4.06 0.16
N VAL A 63 -1.01 3.99 0.86
CA VAL A 63 -0.11 5.11 1.05
C VAL A 63 1.25 4.77 0.46
N SER A 64 1.80 5.71 -0.32
CA SER A 64 3.23 5.69 -0.62
C SER A 64 3.89 6.63 0.38
N PRO A 65 4.83 6.16 1.21
CA PRO A 65 5.64 7.07 1.99
C PRO A 65 6.32 7.99 0.98
N GLY A 66 6.15 9.31 1.16
CA GLY A 66 6.75 10.32 0.28
C GLY A 66 8.24 10.05 0.06
N PRO A 67 8.85 10.58 -1.02
CA PRO A 67 10.19 10.21 -1.46
C PRO A 67 11.09 10.17 -0.24
N SER A 68 11.63 8.97 0.07
CA SER A 68 12.45 8.79 1.26
C SER A 68 13.46 9.90 1.22
N ARG A 69 13.39 10.75 2.25
CA ARG A 69 14.18 11.97 2.35
C ARG A 69 15.61 11.52 2.11
N ALA A 70 16.16 11.84 0.94
CA ALA A 70 17.53 11.54 0.59
C ALA A 70 18.34 11.92 1.81
N ALA A 71 19.10 10.97 2.35
CA ALA A 71 19.96 11.18 3.50
C ALA A 71 20.61 12.55 3.32
N THR A 72 20.12 13.53 4.07
CA THR A 72 20.80 14.81 4.19
C THR A 72 22.01 14.43 5.02
N THR A 73 23.08 14.02 4.35
CA THR A 73 24.41 14.07 4.94
C THR A 73 24.49 15.48 5.51
N PRO A 74 24.61 15.64 6.84
CA PRO A 74 24.93 16.96 7.35
C PRO A 74 26.35 17.20 6.87
N SER A 75 26.52 17.92 5.75
CA SER A 75 27.76 18.65 5.53
C SER A 75 27.77 19.71 6.63
N ALA A 76 28.24 19.27 7.80
CA ALA A 76 28.42 20.05 8.99
C ALA A 76 29.19 21.30 8.60
N GLY A 77 28.57 22.46 8.86
CA GLY A 77 29.35 23.65 9.14
C GLY A 77 30.29 23.32 10.29
N ARG A 78 31.58 23.23 9.98
CA ARG A 78 32.66 23.38 10.94
C ARG A 78 33.61 24.40 10.33
N ALA A 79 33.62 25.55 11.01
CA ALA A 79 34.64 26.61 11.09
C ALA A 79 35.66 26.73 9.95
#